data_AF-A0A1Y5N1U3-F1
#
_entry.id   AF-A0A1Y5N1U3-F1
#
_cell.length_a   1.000
_cell.length_b   1.000
_cell.length_c   1.000
_cell.angle_alpha   90.00
_cell.angle_beta   90.00
_cell.angle_gamma   90.00
#
_symmetry.space_group_name_H-M   'P 1'
#
loop_
_entity.id
_entity.type
_entity.pdbx_description
1 polymer ?
#
loop_
_entity_poly.entity_id
_entity_poly.type
_entity_poly.pdbx_seq_one_letter_code
_entity_poly.pdbx_strand_id
1 'polypeptide(L)'
;MSSYDIDSMYVVSFIFFSIVLPIFLIIPAGRYNIKVYASKFDLIGLHLIFPIIILPALVGTFILVCNFLNISDYAGLSFVFYAFLILMISYIIYGFYVCIRYNYGFFHCIVALFLRFNYVMPLIYLLFLGGKNYKDDKEITSKNIKDLNLFDQFRFSIYNLIAIRN
;
A
#
# COMPACT_ATOMS: atom_id res chain seq x y z
N MET A 1 -22.50 -5.41 30.89
CA MET A 1 -21.49 -5.55 29.81
C MET A 1 -20.13 -5.54 30.47
N SER A 2 -19.35 -6.61 30.35
CA SER A 2 -17.98 -6.66 30.87
C SER A 2 -17.07 -5.78 30.02
N SER A 3 -16.01 -5.17 30.56
CA SER A 3 -15.07 -4.35 29.76
C SER A 3 -14.44 -5.16 28.62
N TYR A 4 -14.26 -6.46 28.82
CA TYR A 4 -13.76 -7.40 27.82
C TYR A 4 -14.66 -7.54 26.58
N ASP A 5 -15.99 -7.43 26.73
CA ASP A 5 -16.93 -7.50 25.59
C ASP A 5 -16.85 -6.24 24.72
N ILE A 6 -16.63 -5.09 25.37
CA ILE A 6 -16.52 -3.79 24.72
C ILE A 6 -15.23 -3.73 23.90
N ASP A 7 -14.10 -4.14 24.48
CA ASP A 7 -12.80 -4.20 23.78
C ASP A 7 -12.84 -5.18 22.59
N SER A 8 -13.50 -6.33 22.76
CA SER A 8 -13.69 -7.29 21.67
C SER A 8 -14.50 -6.70 20.50
N MET A 9 -15.59 -5.99 20.79
CA MET A 9 -16.43 -5.36 19.76
C MET A 9 -15.67 -4.27 18.99
N TYR A 10 -14.83 -3.48 19.67
CA TYR A 10 -13.98 -2.48 19.02
C TYR A 10 -12.93 -3.10 18.12
N VAL A 11 -12.27 -4.18 18.56
CA VAL A 11 -11.27 -4.89 17.76
C VAL A 11 -11.90 -5.48 16.49
N VAL A 12 -13.06 -6.14 16.62
CA VAL A 12 -13.79 -6.69 15.46
C VAL A 12 -14.20 -5.57 14.50
N SER A 13 -14.71 -4.46 15.03
CA SER A 13 -15.11 -3.30 14.21
C SER A 13 -13.92 -2.67 13.50
N PHE A 14 -12.76 -2.59 14.15
CA PHE A 14 -11.53 -2.03 13.57
C PHE A 14 -10.97 -2.91 12.44
N ILE A 15 -10.98 -4.23 12.62
CA ILE A 15 -10.57 -5.19 11.58
C ILE A 15 -11.51 -5.07 10.38
N PHE A 16 -12.82 -5.08 10.63
CA PHE A 16 -13.83 -4.95 9.57
C PHE A 16 -13.65 -3.64 8.82
N PHE A 17 -13.52 -2.52 9.53
CA PHE A 17 -13.31 -1.20 8.92
C PHE A 17 -12.02 -1.15 8.08
N SER A 18 -10.94 -1.74 8.59
CA SER A 18 -9.63 -1.78 7.92
C SER A 18 -9.64 -2.57 6.60
N ILE A 19 -10.57 -3.52 6.43
CA ILE A 19 -10.74 -4.32 5.20
C ILE A 19 -11.82 -3.72 4.29
N VAL A 20 -12.92 -3.26 4.85
CA VAL A 20 -14.12 -2.88 4.10
C VAL A 20 -14.01 -1.45 3.56
N LEU A 21 -13.53 -0.50 4.37
CA LEU A 21 -13.35 0.88 3.95
C LEU A 21 -12.45 1.02 2.71
N PRO A 22 -11.25 0.40 2.62
CA PRO A 22 -10.42 0.52 1.43
C PRO A 22 -11.11 0.04 0.15
N ILE A 23 -11.92 -1.03 0.22
CA ILE A 23 -12.68 -1.55 -0.93
C ILE A 23 -13.66 -0.49 -1.45
N PHE A 24 -14.35 0.20 -0.53
CA PHE A 24 -15.26 1.30 -0.89
C PHE A 24 -14.53 2.51 -1.45
N LEU A 25 -13.32 2.81 -0.99
CA LEU A 25 -12.52 3.96 -1.44
C LEU A 25 -11.84 3.76 -2.80
N ILE A 26 -11.66 2.51 -3.25
CA ILE A 26 -11.09 2.22 -4.58
C ILE A 26 -11.98 2.79 -5.71
N ILE A 27 -13.29 2.60 -5.64
CA ILE A 27 -14.21 3.06 -6.70
C ILE A 27 -14.12 4.58 -6.94
N PRO A 28 -14.28 5.46 -5.93
CA PRO A 28 -14.12 6.90 -6.12
C PRO A 28 -12.68 7.25 -6.51
N ALA A 29 -11.67 6.52 -6.04
CA ALA A 29 -10.29 6.76 -6.45
C ALA A 29 -10.10 6.62 -7.98
N GLY A 30 -10.71 5.63 -8.64
CA GLY A 30 -10.68 5.55 -10.10
C GLY A 30 -11.48 6.66 -10.80
N ARG A 31 -12.65 7.00 -10.27
CA ARG A 31 -13.52 8.07 -10.82
C ARG A 31 -12.86 9.44 -10.79
N TYR A 32 -12.12 9.76 -9.72
CA TYR A 32 -11.41 11.02 -9.57
C TYR A 32 -9.94 10.96 -10.02
N ASN A 33 -9.52 9.83 -10.61
CA ASN A 33 -8.16 9.61 -11.07
C ASN A 33 -7.08 9.80 -9.98
N ILE A 34 -7.39 9.37 -8.75
CA ILE A 34 -6.50 9.45 -7.59
C ILE A 34 -5.35 8.46 -7.75
N LYS A 35 -4.13 8.95 -7.61
CA LYS A 35 -2.88 8.18 -7.74
C LYS A 35 -2.30 7.89 -6.35
N VAL A 36 -2.18 6.61 -6.03
CA VAL A 36 -1.70 6.14 -4.72
C VAL A 36 -0.23 5.75 -4.79
N TYR A 37 0.18 5.17 -5.91
CA TYR A 37 1.52 4.61 -6.11
C TYR A 37 2.21 5.24 -7.31
N ALA A 38 3.50 5.48 -7.20
CA ALA A 38 4.31 6.02 -8.28
C ALA A 38 4.57 4.99 -9.39
N SER A 39 4.56 3.69 -9.06
CA SER A 39 4.78 2.59 -10.00
C SER A 39 4.24 1.26 -9.46
N LYS A 40 4.26 0.21 -10.30
CA LYS A 40 3.99 -1.17 -9.84
C LYS A 40 5.02 -1.66 -8.81
N PHE A 41 6.28 -1.22 -8.95
CA PHE A 41 7.34 -1.52 -7.99
C PHE A 41 7.11 -0.81 -6.66
N ASP A 42 6.61 0.42 -6.66
CA ASP A 42 6.25 1.12 -5.42
C ASP A 42 5.19 0.34 -4.62
N LEU A 43 4.19 -0.19 -5.30
CA LEU A 43 3.15 -1.03 -4.67
C LEU A 43 3.70 -2.39 -4.22
N ILE A 44 4.13 -3.25 -5.14
CA ILE A 44 4.48 -4.65 -4.81
C ILE A 44 5.89 -4.76 -4.24
N GLY A 45 6.83 -4.03 -4.84
CA GLY A 45 8.24 -4.04 -4.44
C GLY A 45 8.41 -3.55 -3.01
N LEU A 46 7.87 -2.37 -2.68
CA LEU A 46 8.05 -1.79 -1.36
C LEU A 46 7.19 -2.47 -0.28
N HIS A 47 5.96 -2.89 -0.59
CA HIS A 47 5.05 -3.43 0.43
C HIS A 47 5.16 -4.94 0.65
N LEU A 48 5.70 -5.71 -0.31
CA LEU A 48 5.79 -7.17 -0.21
C LEU A 48 7.22 -7.69 -0.38
N ILE A 49 7.89 -7.34 -1.48
CA ILE A 49 9.23 -7.89 -1.76
C ILE A 49 10.25 -7.39 -0.75
N PHE A 50 10.25 -6.08 -0.48
CA PHE A 50 11.21 -5.47 0.44
C PHE A 50 11.09 -6.01 1.87
N PRO A 51 9.89 -6.06 2.50
CA PRO A 51 9.78 -6.49 3.89
C PRO A 51 9.93 -8.00 4.08
N ILE A 52 9.51 -8.81 3.10
CA ILE A 52 9.47 -10.29 3.26
C ILE A 52 10.78 -10.95 2.80
N ILE A 53 11.42 -10.42 1.75
CA ILE A 53 12.57 -11.08 1.13
C ILE A 53 13.85 -10.29 1.42
N ILE A 54 13.88 -9.02 1.06
CA ILE A 54 15.11 -8.22 1.09
C ILE A 54 15.53 -7.93 2.53
N LEU A 55 14.59 -7.49 3.37
CA LEU A 55 14.88 -7.09 4.74
C LEU A 55 15.41 -8.27 5.59
N PRO A 56 14.78 -9.46 5.64
CA PRO A 56 15.32 -10.58 6.41
C PRO A 56 16.70 -11.05 5.90
N ALA A 57 16.91 -11.05 4.59
CA ALA A 57 18.21 -11.41 4.01
C ALA A 57 19.31 -10.41 4.39
N LEU A 58 19.01 -9.10 4.33
CA LEU A 58 19.92 -8.04 4.75
C LEU A 58 20.27 -8.15 6.24
N VAL A 59 19.26 -8.33 7.07
CA VAL A 59 19.41 -8.48 8.53
C VAL A 59 20.24 -9.72 8.87
N GLY A 60 19.93 -10.88 8.27
CA GLY A 60 20.67 -12.11 8.51
C GLY A 60 22.14 -12.01 8.10
N THR A 61 22.42 -11.40 6.95
CA THR A 61 23.79 -11.17 6.47
C THR A 61 24.54 -10.22 7.41
N PHE A 62 23.89 -9.16 7.89
CA PHE A 62 24.51 -8.21 8.80
C PHE A 62 24.87 -8.85 10.15
N ILE A 63 23.96 -9.64 10.73
CA ILE A 63 24.22 -10.38 11.98
C ILE A 63 25.42 -11.34 11.79
N LEU A 64 25.49 -12.04 10.65
CA LEU A 64 26.61 -12.92 10.33
C LEU A 64 27.96 -12.16 10.31
N VAL A 65 27.99 -10.95 9.74
CA VAL A 65 29.18 -10.10 9.71
C VAL A 65 29.55 -9.61 11.11
N CYS A 66 28.58 -9.20 11.93
CA CYS A 66 28.83 -8.83 13.33
C CYS A 66 29.49 -9.97 14.11
N ASN A 67 28.99 -11.20 13.92
CA ASN A 67 29.54 -12.39 14.55
C ASN A 67 30.97 -12.68 14.08
N PHE A 68 31.25 -12.53 12.78
CA PHE A 68 32.60 -12.67 12.24
C PHE A 68 33.59 -11.65 12.85
N LEU A 69 33.11 -10.45 13.17
CA LEU A 69 33.91 -9.37 13.74
C LEU A 69 33.97 -9.37 15.28
N ASN A 70 33.43 -10.40 15.96
CA ASN A 70 33.29 -10.46 17.42
C ASN A 70 32.57 -9.24 18.03
N ILE A 71 31.64 -8.64 17.28
CA ILE A 71 30.72 -7.62 17.78
C ILE A 71 29.59 -8.34 18.53
N SER A 72 29.17 -7.82 19.68
CA SER A 72 28.11 -8.46 20.46
C SER A 72 26.78 -8.51 19.71
N ASP A 73 26.03 -9.61 19.88
CA ASP A 73 24.71 -9.80 19.27
C ASP A 73 23.75 -8.64 19.59
N TYR A 74 23.82 -8.10 20.82
CA TYR A 74 23.00 -6.96 21.26
C TYR A 74 23.29 -5.68 20.47
N ALA A 75 24.56 -5.43 20.13
CA ALA A 75 24.94 -4.29 19.31
C ALA A 75 24.50 -4.48 17.85
N GLY A 76 24.66 -5.69 17.30
CA GLY A 76 24.18 -6.04 15.97
C GLY A 76 22.65 -5.90 15.83
N LEU A 77 21.90 -6.41 16.82
CA LEU A 77 20.44 -6.32 16.86
C LEU A 77 19.94 -4.89 17.01
N SER A 78 20.62 -4.08 17.83
CA SER A 78 20.29 -2.66 17.99
C SER A 78 20.46 -1.89 16.68
N PHE A 79 21.54 -2.15 15.93
CA PHE A 79 21.74 -1.55 14.62
C PHE A 79 20.62 -1.93 13.63
N VAL A 80 20.25 -3.20 13.58
CA VAL A 80 19.15 -3.70 12.74
C VAL A 80 17.83 -2.98 13.08
N PHE A 81 17.54 -2.81 14.37
CA PHE A 81 16.36 -2.10 14.83
C PHE A 81 16.34 -0.64 14.35
N TYR A 82 17.44 0.09 14.51
CA TYR A 82 17.53 1.47 14.04
C TYR A 82 17.45 1.59 12.51
N ALA A 83 18.07 0.67 11.78
CA ALA A 83 17.99 0.62 10.32
C ALA A 83 16.54 0.41 9.85
N PHE A 84 15.81 -0.52 10.46
CA PHE A 84 14.40 -0.73 10.18
C PHE A 84 13.55 0.50 10.48
N LEU A 85 13.81 1.17 11.61
CA LEU A 85 13.10 2.39 12.01
C LEU A 85 13.33 3.53 11.00
N ILE A 86 14.57 3.72 10.56
CA ILE A 86 14.92 4.71 9.52
C ILE A 86 14.19 4.38 8.21
N LEU A 87 14.19 3.11 7.79
CA LEU A 87 13.48 2.68 6.57
C LEU A 87 11.97 2.95 6.66
N MET A 88 11.35 2.68 7.81
CA MET A 88 9.94 2.99 8.06
C MET A 88 9.65 4.49 7.94
N ILE A 89 10.49 5.34 8.56
CA ILE A 89 10.34 6.80 8.47
C ILE A 89 10.52 7.28 7.04
N SER A 90 11.57 6.81 6.34
CA SER A 90 11.81 7.14 4.94
C SER A 90 10.64 6.71 4.05
N TYR A 91 10.04 5.55 4.32
CA TYR A 91 8.86 5.08 3.60
C TYR A 91 7.65 6.00 3.82
N ILE A 92 7.39 6.43 5.06
CA ILE A 92 6.30 7.35 5.38
C ILE A 92 6.50 8.68 4.63
N ILE A 93 7.69 9.28 4.72
CA ILE A 93 8.02 10.54 4.04
C ILE A 93 7.84 10.40 2.52
N TYR A 94 8.36 9.31 1.94
CA TYR A 94 8.18 9.01 0.53
C TYR A 94 6.71 8.83 0.15
N GLY A 95 5.91 8.20 1.00
CA GLY A 95 4.48 8.03 0.78
C GLY A 95 3.72 9.35 0.74
N PHE A 96 4.01 10.26 1.68
CA PHE A 96 3.49 11.62 1.63
C PHE A 96 3.89 12.35 0.35
N TYR A 97 5.17 12.25 -0.02
CA TYR A 97 5.67 12.86 -1.25
C TYR A 97 4.92 12.36 -2.49
N VAL A 98 4.73 11.05 -2.65
CA VAL A 98 4.00 10.47 -3.79
C VAL A 98 2.55 10.95 -3.81
N CYS A 99 1.85 10.88 -2.68
CA CYS A 99 0.45 11.28 -2.58
C CYS A 99 0.26 12.77 -2.92
N ILE A 100 1.17 13.65 -2.47
CA ILE A 100 1.11 15.08 -2.79
C ILE A 100 1.49 15.36 -4.24
N ARG A 101 2.51 14.68 -4.77
CA ARG A 101 3.02 14.93 -6.13
C ARG A 101 2.03 14.56 -7.22
N TYR A 102 1.27 13.48 -7.04
CA TYR A 102 0.40 12.92 -8.09
C TYR A 102 -1.09 13.23 -7.91
N ASN A 103 -1.49 13.91 -6.84
CA ASN A 103 -2.89 14.29 -6.60
C ASN A 103 -3.02 15.79 -6.33
N TYR A 104 -4.05 16.39 -6.92
CA TYR A 104 -4.43 17.76 -6.64
C TYR A 104 -5.67 17.78 -5.75
N GLY A 105 -5.59 18.46 -4.60
CA GLY A 105 -6.69 18.63 -3.66
C GLY A 105 -6.52 17.84 -2.37
N PHE A 106 -6.87 18.47 -1.25
CA PHE A 106 -6.70 17.94 0.10
C PHE A 106 -7.38 16.57 0.29
N PHE A 107 -8.64 16.44 -0.14
CA PHE A 107 -9.39 15.19 -0.04
C PHE A 107 -8.78 14.05 -0.88
N HIS A 108 -8.25 14.36 -2.07
CA HIS A 108 -7.61 13.35 -2.90
C HIS A 108 -6.32 12.83 -2.26
N CYS A 109 -5.53 13.71 -1.64
CA CYS A 109 -4.35 13.33 -0.87
C CYS A 109 -4.71 12.46 0.34
N ILE A 110 -5.76 12.80 1.09
CA ILE A 110 -6.22 12.00 2.24
C ILE A 110 -6.62 10.59 1.79
N VAL A 111 -7.43 10.48 0.74
CA VAL A 111 -7.86 9.18 0.21
C VAL A 111 -6.64 8.40 -0.29
N ALA A 112 -5.70 9.06 -0.97
CA ALA A 112 -4.47 8.42 -1.43
C ALA A 112 -3.61 7.90 -0.27
N LEU A 113 -3.42 8.68 0.79
CA LEU A 113 -2.67 8.28 1.98
C LEU A 113 -3.34 7.11 2.70
N PHE A 114 -4.67 7.18 2.87
CA PHE A 114 -5.43 6.11 3.51
C PHE A 114 -5.30 4.80 2.74
N LEU A 115 -5.45 4.84 1.41
CA LEU A 115 -5.27 3.66 0.57
C LEU A 115 -3.82 3.16 0.61
N ARG A 116 -2.83 4.05 0.56
CA ARG A 116 -1.39 3.68 0.53
C ARG A 116 -0.94 2.91 1.76
N PHE A 117 -1.28 3.41 2.94
CA PHE A 117 -0.86 2.79 4.21
C PHE A 117 -1.77 1.64 4.65
N ASN A 118 -2.76 1.27 3.82
CA ASN A 118 -3.61 0.11 4.08
C ASN A 118 -2.95 -1.18 3.56
N TYR A 119 -2.68 -2.13 4.46
CA TYR A 119 -2.03 -3.40 4.15
C TYR A 119 -2.83 -4.31 3.21
N VAL A 120 -4.14 -4.09 3.06
CA VAL A 120 -5.02 -4.87 2.18
C VAL A 120 -4.83 -4.44 0.71
N MET A 121 -4.33 -3.23 0.44
CA MET A 121 -4.16 -2.73 -0.94
C MET A 121 -3.25 -3.61 -1.81
N PRO A 122 -2.03 -3.97 -1.39
CA PRO A 122 -1.18 -4.88 -2.17
C PRO A 122 -1.86 -6.21 -2.47
N LEU A 123 -2.62 -6.76 -1.51
CA LEU A 123 -3.34 -8.02 -1.67
C LEU A 123 -4.48 -7.90 -2.69
N ILE A 124 -5.28 -6.84 -2.59
CA ILE A 124 -6.34 -6.53 -3.58
C ILE A 124 -5.72 -6.38 -4.97
N TYR A 125 -4.63 -5.64 -5.10
CA TYR A 125 -3.98 -5.46 -6.38
C TYR A 125 -3.50 -6.79 -6.99
N LEU A 126 -2.92 -7.69 -6.19
CA LEU A 126 -2.49 -9.01 -6.63
C LEU A 126 -3.67 -9.92 -7.02
N LEU A 127 -4.74 -9.96 -6.21
CA LEU A 127 -5.94 -10.76 -6.50
C LEU A 127 -6.57 -10.37 -7.85
N PHE A 128 -6.55 -9.09 -8.17
CA PHE A 128 -7.09 -8.57 -9.42
C PHE A 128 -6.02 -8.35 -10.50
N LEU A 129 -4.79 -8.83 -10.28
CA LEU A 129 -3.60 -8.73 -11.16
C LEU A 129 -3.41 -7.32 -11.76
N GLY A 130 -3.68 -6.28 -10.97
CA GLY A 130 -3.60 -4.89 -11.42
C GLY A 130 -4.51 -4.59 -12.62
N GLY A 131 -5.73 -5.12 -12.63
CA GLY A 131 -6.45 -5.43 -13.85
C GLY A 131 -6.59 -4.34 -14.92
N LYS A 132 -6.20 -4.69 -16.15
CA LYS A 132 -6.89 -4.26 -17.37
C LYS A 132 -7.04 -5.46 -18.29
N ASN A 133 -8.25 -5.70 -18.81
CA ASN A 133 -8.52 -6.13 -20.19
C ASN A 133 -10.02 -6.27 -20.41
N TYR A 134 -10.58 -5.40 -21.24
CA TYR A 134 -11.83 -5.69 -21.95
C TYR A 134 -11.64 -5.30 -23.42
N LYS A 135 -11.72 -6.35 -24.22
CA LYS A 135 -11.48 -6.46 -25.67
C LYS A 135 -11.96 -5.23 -26.47
N ASP A 136 -11.08 -4.77 -27.36
CA ASP A 136 -11.33 -3.91 -28.52
C ASP A 136 -11.60 -2.39 -28.26
N ASP A 137 -10.52 -1.61 -28.39
CA ASP A 137 -10.44 -0.25 -28.95
C ASP A 137 -11.12 0.96 -28.27
N LYS A 138 -11.78 0.83 -27.13
CA LYS A 138 -12.24 2.02 -26.36
C LYS A 138 -11.33 2.35 -25.18
N GLU A 139 -10.63 3.49 -25.25
CA GLU A 139 -9.92 4.07 -24.10
C GLU A 139 -10.90 4.47 -22.99
N ILE A 140 -11.08 3.58 -22.00
CA ILE A 140 -11.80 3.92 -20.77
C ILE A 140 -10.99 4.97 -20.02
N THR A 141 -11.61 6.11 -19.75
CA THR A 141 -11.06 7.20 -18.95
C THR A 141 -11.88 7.37 -17.67
N SER A 142 -11.36 8.11 -16.70
CA SER A 142 -12.08 8.46 -15.46
C SER A 142 -13.43 9.17 -15.72
N LYS A 143 -13.61 9.78 -16.91
CA LYS A 143 -14.85 10.46 -17.30
C LYS A 143 -15.97 9.48 -17.71
N ASN A 144 -15.61 8.39 -18.39
CA ASN A 144 -16.57 7.46 -19.00
C ASN A 144 -16.78 6.19 -18.16
N ILE A 145 -16.04 6.04 -17.06
CA ILE A 145 -16.11 4.88 -16.17
C ILE A 145 -17.49 4.72 -15.50
N LYS A 146 -18.28 5.79 -15.39
CA LYS A 146 -19.58 5.78 -14.69
C LYS A 146 -20.62 4.88 -15.36
N ASP A 147 -20.49 4.66 -16.66
CA ASP A 147 -21.43 3.87 -17.47
C ASP A 147 -21.14 2.36 -17.42
N LEU A 148 -20.05 1.95 -16.74
CA LEU A 148 -19.66 0.56 -16.59
C LEU A 148 -20.35 -0.08 -15.38
N ASN A 149 -20.42 -1.42 -15.36
CA ASN A 149 -20.86 -2.15 -14.18
C ASN A 149 -19.88 -1.92 -13.00
N LEU A 150 -20.33 -2.17 -11.77
CA LEU A 150 -19.53 -1.93 -10.56
C LEU A 150 -18.20 -2.71 -10.53
N PHE A 151 -18.19 -3.93 -11.07
CA PHE A 151 -16.99 -4.78 -11.07
C PHE A 151 -15.91 -4.25 -12.02
N ASP A 152 -16.30 -3.78 -13.19
CA ASP A 152 -15.42 -3.17 -14.18
C ASP A 152 -14.91 -1.82 -13.71
N GLN A 153 -15.77 -1.02 -13.06
CA GLN A 153 -15.33 0.20 -12.36
C GLN A 153 -14.25 -0.12 -11.34
N PHE A 154 -14.46 -1.15 -10.52
CA PHE A 154 -13.52 -1.56 -9.49
C PHE A 154 -12.17 -2.02 -10.07
N ARG A 155 -12.16 -2.88 -11.09
CA ARG A 155 -10.91 -3.33 -11.74
C ARG A 155 -10.15 -2.18 -12.39
N PHE A 156 -10.84 -1.31 -13.13
CA PHE A 156 -10.24 -0.11 -13.71
C PHE A 156 -9.63 0.77 -12.61
N SER A 157 -10.36 1.00 -11.52
CA SER A 157 -9.90 1.82 -10.41
C SER A 157 -8.60 1.29 -9.82
N ILE A 158 -8.48 -0.03 -9.59
CA ILE A 158 -7.26 -0.67 -9.07
C ILE A 158 -6.05 -0.37 -9.96
N TYR A 159 -6.18 -0.52 -11.27
CA TYR A 159 -5.10 -0.19 -12.20
C TYR A 159 -4.77 1.30 -12.19
N ASN A 160 -5.81 2.14 -12.11
CA ASN A 160 -5.68 3.58 -12.15
C ASN A 160 -5.07 4.19 -10.87
N LEU A 161 -4.91 3.41 -9.79
CA LEU A 161 -4.18 3.84 -8.58
C LEU A 161 -2.68 4.09 -8.86
N ILE A 162 -2.13 3.55 -9.95
CA ILE A 162 -0.72 3.73 -10.30
C ILE A 162 -0.58 4.96 -11.20
N ALA A 163 0.35 5.85 -10.84
CA ALA A 163 0.79 6.94 -11.69
C ALA A 163 1.65 6.37 -12.84
N ILE A 164 0.99 5.93 -13.92
CA ILE A 164 1.69 5.48 -15.13
C ILE A 164 2.32 6.72 -15.76
N ARG A 165 3.64 6.83 -15.66
CA ARG A 165 4.42 7.77 -16.46
C ARG A 165 4.75 7.04 -17.77
N ASN A 166 4.05 7.44 -18.85
CA ASN A 166 4.52 7.16 -20.21
C ASN A 166 5.85 7.90 -20.44
#